data_AF-A0A416Z6X8-F1
#
_entry.id   AF-A0A416Z6X8-F1
#
_cell.length_a   1.000
_cell.length_b   1.000
_cell.length_c   1.000
_cell.angle_alpha   90.00
_cell.angle_beta   90.00
_cell.angle_gamma   90.00
#
_symmetry.space_group_name_H-M   'P 1'
#
loop_
_entity.id
_entity.type
_entity.pdbx_description
1 polymer ?
#
loop_
_entity_poly.entity_id
_entity_poly.type
_entity_poly.pdbx_seq_one_letter_code
_entity_poly.pdbx_strand_id
1 'polypeptide(L)'
;MNSKWYWLIRQKYRNLKFQIKKAAFRLNERKESSERLSSFSRIVIRTLLVQVAINLVLVAVLYVGDKLLLSAMEIFAKTQTDPLIAALSESILVDIVIGGIGVAGVILGLYCSNMTSVYSSKYTNAPATISSAFQRDVVTNRCIKQITGYIIFCVIILFGCLIGISFSYVSIIALLFLTIRMIITFSITGNRMYQLSNTFNISDNLYPEIYSAIRKISANNHFSNDPNFQNHYQKICTKQFKILQDIAAYNKDNPINQNPAMLSFINNNLALISVYWGVKEKIHYDSFWYRSETQYKKWHTATDTEISLALNTGVSLQAMSVIKNRWWFEQDLLRINNICVEKLCAENDLNTLYSYLNIVAQLSSQAMESGCLLFWDNVQ
;
A
#
# COMPACT_ATOMS: atom_id res chain seq x y z
N MET A 1 -8.21 63.38 -32.17
CA MET A 1 -8.63 61.96 -32.16
C MET A 1 -9.61 61.76 -31.00
N ASN A 2 -10.86 61.40 -31.27
CA ASN A 2 -12.00 61.52 -30.34
C ASN A 2 -11.84 60.63 -29.08
N SER A 3 -11.69 61.24 -27.90
CA SER A 3 -11.42 60.57 -26.62
C SER A 3 -12.49 59.52 -26.23
N LYS A 4 -13.75 59.75 -26.63
CA LYS A 4 -14.86 58.80 -26.38
C LYS A 4 -14.68 57.46 -27.11
N TRP A 5 -14.18 57.49 -28.35
CA TRP A 5 -13.97 56.27 -29.13
C TRP A 5 -12.83 55.42 -28.56
N TYR A 6 -11.77 56.06 -28.07
CA TYR A 6 -10.67 55.37 -27.39
C TYR A 6 -11.15 54.62 -26.14
N TRP A 7 -11.97 55.25 -25.29
CA TRP A 7 -12.51 54.62 -24.08
C TRP A 7 -13.49 53.49 -24.38
N LEU A 8 -14.35 53.65 -25.40
CA LEU A 8 -15.27 52.59 -25.83
C LEU A 8 -14.52 51.36 -26.36
N ILE A 9 -13.50 51.55 -27.19
CA ILE A 9 -12.67 50.46 -27.72
C ILE A 9 -11.91 49.77 -26.57
N ARG A 10 -11.33 50.55 -25.65
CA ARG A 10 -10.60 50.02 -24.49
C ARG A 10 -11.49 49.22 -23.54
N GLN A 11 -12.73 49.66 -23.33
CA GLN A 11 -13.72 48.95 -22.52
C GLN A 11 -14.16 47.64 -23.18
N LYS A 12 -14.42 47.65 -24.49
CA LYS A 12 -14.73 46.43 -25.26
C LYS A 12 -13.57 45.43 -25.22
N TYR A 13 -12.33 45.88 -25.41
CA TYR A 13 -11.14 45.03 -25.35
C TYR A 13 -10.95 44.41 -23.95
N ARG A 14 -11.11 45.21 -22.88
CA ARG A 14 -11.03 44.71 -21.50
C ARG A 14 -12.12 43.68 -21.20
N ASN A 15 -13.34 43.91 -21.66
CA ASN A 15 -14.46 42.99 -21.43
C ASN A 15 -14.26 41.67 -22.20
N LEU A 16 -13.73 41.74 -23.41
CA LEU A 16 -13.42 40.58 -24.24
C LEU A 16 -12.25 39.78 -23.66
N LYS A 17 -11.19 40.45 -23.18
CA LYS A 17 -10.08 39.81 -22.44
C LYS A 17 -10.57 39.15 -21.14
N PHE A 18 -11.51 39.77 -20.43
CA PHE A 18 -12.11 39.20 -19.23
C PHE A 18 -12.97 37.98 -19.53
N GLN A 19 -13.80 38.02 -20.58
CA GLN A 19 -14.62 36.87 -21.00
C GLN A 19 -13.75 35.69 -21.45
N ILE A 20 -12.66 35.94 -22.18
CA ILE A 20 -11.69 34.89 -22.55
C ILE A 20 -11.04 34.29 -21.30
N LYS A 21 -10.58 35.11 -20.35
CA LYS A 21 -10.02 34.62 -19.09
C LYS A 21 -11.04 33.84 -18.25
N LYS A 22 -12.29 34.28 -18.22
CA LYS A 22 -13.40 33.62 -17.51
C LYS A 22 -13.77 32.29 -18.16
N ALA A 23 -13.79 32.22 -19.49
CA ALA A 23 -14.00 30.99 -20.23
C ALA A 23 -12.84 30.01 -20.03
N ALA A 24 -11.59 30.48 -20.09
CA ALA A 24 -10.39 29.67 -19.83
C ALA A 24 -10.36 29.14 -18.39
N PHE A 25 -10.73 29.97 -17.41
CA PHE A 25 -10.84 29.55 -16.00
C PHE A 25 -11.92 28.49 -15.80
N ARG A 26 -13.14 28.68 -16.35
CA ARG A 26 -14.23 27.67 -16.27
C ARG A 26 -13.89 26.37 -16.99
N LEU A 27 -13.13 26.44 -18.09
CA LEU A 27 -12.62 25.26 -18.78
C LEU A 27 -11.58 24.51 -17.94
N ASN A 28 -10.70 25.24 -17.25
CA ASN A 28 -9.72 24.64 -16.34
C ASN A 28 -10.39 24.03 -15.10
N GLU A 29 -11.39 24.70 -14.53
CA GLU A 29 -12.21 24.18 -13.42
C GLU A 29 -12.99 22.90 -13.82
N ARG A 30 -13.57 22.87 -15.03
CA ARG A 30 -14.22 21.68 -15.59
C ARG A 30 -13.22 20.56 -15.91
N LYS A 31 -11.99 20.90 -16.30
CA LYS A 31 -10.93 19.92 -16.54
C LYS A 31 -10.43 19.33 -15.22
N GLU A 32 -10.29 20.12 -14.17
CA GLU A 32 -9.86 19.68 -12.84
C GLU A 32 -10.94 18.83 -12.14
N SER A 33 -12.23 19.14 -12.33
CA SER A 33 -13.34 18.29 -11.86
C SER A 33 -13.52 17.01 -12.71
N SER A 34 -13.30 17.11 -14.03
CA SER A 34 -13.27 15.96 -14.95
C SER A 34 -12.04 15.07 -14.75
N GLU A 35 -10.90 15.58 -14.31
CA GLU A 35 -9.71 14.78 -14.02
C GLU A 35 -9.93 13.84 -12.82
N ARG A 36 -10.70 14.25 -11.80
CA ARG A 36 -11.11 13.35 -10.71
C ARG A 36 -12.09 12.26 -11.18
N LEU A 37 -13.12 12.61 -11.96
CA LEU A 37 -14.10 11.64 -12.49
C LEU A 37 -13.50 10.72 -13.57
N SER A 38 -12.63 11.25 -14.43
CA SER A 38 -11.92 10.48 -15.46
C SER A 38 -10.81 9.62 -14.88
N SER A 39 -10.21 9.99 -13.74
CA SER A 39 -9.28 9.09 -13.05
C SER A 39 -10.01 7.84 -12.53
N PHE A 40 -11.20 8.00 -11.96
CA PHE A 40 -12.02 6.86 -11.54
C PHE A 40 -12.45 6.00 -12.73
N SER A 41 -13.03 6.59 -13.78
CA SER A 41 -13.45 5.81 -14.96
C SER A 41 -12.25 5.15 -15.67
N ARG A 42 -11.08 5.81 -15.71
CA ARG A 42 -9.84 5.23 -16.25
C ARG A 42 -9.32 4.09 -15.38
N ILE A 43 -9.43 4.18 -14.05
CA ILE A 43 -9.09 3.07 -13.14
C ILE A 43 -10.03 1.89 -13.38
N VAL A 44 -11.34 2.13 -13.51
CA VAL A 44 -12.35 1.09 -13.78
C VAL A 44 -12.07 0.43 -15.13
N ILE A 45 -11.96 1.20 -16.22
CA ILE A 45 -11.71 0.68 -17.57
C ILE A 45 -10.39 -0.10 -17.62
N ARG A 46 -9.31 0.42 -17.03
CA ARG A 46 -8.03 -0.28 -16.98
C ARG A 46 -8.14 -1.60 -16.22
N THR A 47 -8.87 -1.61 -15.09
CA THR A 47 -9.06 -2.83 -14.30
C THR A 47 -9.90 -3.86 -15.04
N LEU A 48 -10.98 -3.42 -15.71
CA LEU A 48 -11.82 -4.26 -16.56
C LEU A 48 -11.01 -4.87 -17.70
N LEU A 49 -10.27 -4.08 -18.46
CA LEU A 49 -9.45 -4.57 -19.59
C LEU A 49 -8.43 -5.62 -19.13
N VAL A 50 -7.75 -5.37 -18.00
CA VAL A 50 -6.77 -6.32 -17.46
C VAL A 50 -7.46 -7.61 -16.99
N GLN A 51 -8.59 -7.53 -16.27
CA GLN A 51 -9.30 -8.72 -15.80
C GLN A 51 -9.89 -9.53 -16.95
N VAL A 52 -10.49 -8.86 -17.94
CA VAL A 52 -11.02 -9.52 -19.14
C VAL A 52 -9.91 -10.18 -19.93
N ALA A 53 -8.77 -9.52 -20.14
CA ALA A 53 -7.64 -10.11 -20.85
C ALA A 53 -7.08 -11.36 -20.15
N ILE A 54 -6.86 -11.31 -18.83
CA ILE A 54 -6.37 -12.46 -18.06
C ILE A 54 -7.37 -13.62 -18.14
N ASN A 55 -8.66 -13.34 -17.98
CA ASN A 55 -9.69 -14.37 -18.00
C ASN A 55 -9.92 -14.95 -19.40
N LEU A 56 -9.80 -14.14 -20.46
CA LEU A 56 -9.84 -14.63 -21.84
C LEU A 56 -8.70 -15.60 -22.13
N VAL A 57 -7.48 -15.27 -21.67
CA VAL A 57 -6.33 -16.20 -21.77
C VAL A 57 -6.61 -17.49 -21.02
N LEU A 58 -7.18 -17.41 -19.82
CA LEU A 58 -7.51 -18.59 -19.02
C LEU A 58 -8.58 -19.47 -19.69
N VAL A 59 -9.63 -18.88 -20.27
CA VAL A 59 -10.64 -19.60 -21.06
C VAL A 59 -10.02 -20.25 -22.29
N ALA A 60 -9.14 -19.54 -23.01
CA ALA A 60 -8.44 -20.10 -24.17
C ALA A 60 -7.57 -21.30 -23.79
N VAL A 61 -6.85 -21.22 -22.66
CA VAL A 61 -6.06 -22.35 -22.13
C VAL A 61 -6.96 -23.53 -21.79
N LEU A 62 -8.10 -23.30 -21.13
CA LEU A 62 -9.07 -24.36 -20.82
C LEU A 62 -9.66 -24.99 -22.08
N TYR A 63 -10.00 -24.19 -23.09
CA TYR A 63 -10.51 -24.68 -24.37
C TYR A 63 -9.50 -25.56 -25.10
N VAL A 64 -8.22 -25.14 -25.14
CA VAL A 64 -7.14 -25.97 -25.70
C VAL A 64 -6.96 -27.25 -24.89
N GLY A 65 -7.05 -27.15 -23.55
CA GLY A 65 -7.01 -28.30 -22.65
C GLY A 65 -8.14 -29.30 -22.91
N ASP A 66 -9.38 -28.82 -23.06
CA ASP A 66 -10.55 -29.63 -23.40
C ASP A 66 -10.35 -30.34 -24.75
N LYS A 67 -9.85 -29.63 -25.77
CA LYS A 67 -9.58 -30.21 -27.10
C LYS A 67 -8.47 -31.27 -27.07
N LEU A 68 -7.41 -31.03 -26.31
CA LEU A 68 -6.32 -32.00 -26.12
C LEU A 68 -6.81 -33.25 -25.39
N LEU A 69 -7.62 -33.09 -24.35
CA LEU A 69 -8.14 -34.21 -23.57
C LEU A 69 -9.10 -35.05 -24.40
N LEU A 70 -9.99 -34.43 -25.19
CA LEU A 70 -10.83 -35.13 -26.16
C LEU A 70 -10.00 -35.92 -27.18
N SER A 71 -8.94 -35.32 -27.74
CA SER A 71 -8.06 -36.02 -28.68
C SER A 71 -7.30 -37.19 -28.05
N ALA A 72 -6.87 -37.05 -26.79
CA ALA A 72 -6.23 -38.13 -26.05
C ALA A 72 -7.22 -39.25 -25.73
N MET A 73 -8.45 -38.89 -25.34
CA MET A 73 -9.52 -39.85 -25.08
C MET A 73 -9.95 -40.61 -26.34
N GLU A 74 -9.99 -39.97 -27.52
CA GLU A 74 -10.23 -40.67 -28.79
C GLU A 74 -9.14 -41.70 -29.12
N ILE A 75 -7.89 -41.42 -28.77
CA ILE A 75 -6.77 -42.37 -28.93
C ILE A 75 -6.92 -43.55 -27.95
N PHE A 76 -7.28 -43.29 -26.69
CA PHE A 76 -7.50 -44.33 -25.67
C PHE A 76 -8.79 -45.14 -25.89
N ALA A 77 -9.84 -44.54 -26.45
CA ALA A 77 -11.12 -45.20 -26.73
C ALA A 77 -11.02 -46.20 -27.90
N LYS A 78 -10.06 -46.03 -28.83
CA LYS A 78 -9.76 -47.05 -29.85
C LYS A 78 -9.28 -48.38 -29.26
N THR A 79 -8.82 -48.40 -28.02
CA THR A 79 -8.33 -49.60 -27.31
C THR A 79 -9.34 -50.24 -26.37
N GLN A 80 -10.50 -49.62 -26.10
CA GLN A 80 -11.48 -50.19 -25.18
C GLN A 80 -12.91 -49.86 -25.62
N THR A 81 -13.66 -50.90 -25.98
CA THR A 81 -15.07 -50.85 -26.39
C THR A 81 -15.96 -50.56 -25.18
N ASP A 82 -16.11 -49.30 -24.79
CA ASP A 82 -17.27 -48.84 -24.02
C ASP A 82 -17.51 -47.34 -24.26
N PRO A 83 -18.72 -46.93 -24.69
CA PRO A 83 -19.06 -45.55 -24.97
C PRO A 83 -19.47 -44.84 -23.68
N LEU A 84 -18.59 -44.80 -22.67
CA LEU A 84 -18.87 -44.14 -21.39
C LEU A 84 -18.60 -42.63 -21.41
N ILE A 85 -18.04 -42.10 -22.50
CA ILE A 85 -17.78 -40.66 -22.66
C ILE A 85 -19.00 -40.04 -23.36
N ALA A 86 -20.16 -40.17 -22.71
CA ALA A 86 -21.37 -39.48 -23.13
C ALA A 86 -21.13 -37.98 -22.98
N ALA A 87 -21.32 -37.24 -24.08
CA ALA A 87 -21.29 -35.78 -24.11
C ALA A 87 -22.07 -35.22 -22.91
N LEU A 88 -21.34 -34.59 -21.98
CA LEU A 88 -21.96 -33.96 -20.82
C LEU A 88 -22.90 -32.87 -21.33
N SER A 89 -24.16 -32.90 -20.90
CA SER A 89 -25.16 -32.00 -21.47
C SER A 89 -24.78 -30.55 -21.15
N GLU A 90 -24.78 -29.69 -22.17
CA GLU A 90 -24.46 -28.26 -22.04
C GLU A 90 -25.29 -27.57 -20.93
N SER A 91 -26.50 -28.09 -20.67
CA SER A 91 -27.36 -27.67 -19.58
C SER A 91 -26.72 -27.79 -18.19
N ILE A 92 -26.03 -28.90 -17.88
CA ILE A 92 -25.42 -29.12 -16.56
C ILE A 92 -24.28 -28.13 -16.34
N LEU A 93 -23.51 -27.81 -17.37
CA LEU A 93 -22.43 -26.82 -17.27
C LEU A 93 -23.00 -25.44 -17.00
N VAL A 94 -24.03 -25.03 -17.73
CA VAL A 94 -24.70 -23.73 -17.52
C VAL A 94 -25.24 -23.63 -16.09
N ASP A 95 -25.88 -24.68 -15.58
CA ASP A 95 -26.40 -24.72 -14.21
C ASP A 95 -25.29 -24.60 -13.15
N ILE A 96 -24.16 -25.30 -13.35
CA ILE A 96 -22.99 -25.21 -12.46
C ILE A 96 -22.40 -23.79 -12.49
N VAL A 97 -22.27 -23.18 -13.67
CA VAL A 97 -21.73 -21.83 -13.81
C VAL A 97 -22.65 -20.80 -13.15
N ILE A 98 -23.96 -20.91 -13.35
CA ILE A 98 -24.96 -20.05 -12.68
C ILE A 98 -24.90 -20.23 -11.16
N GLY A 99 -24.84 -21.47 -10.67
CA GLY A 99 -24.64 -21.76 -9.25
C GLY A 99 -23.37 -21.13 -8.69
N GLY A 100 -22.26 -21.22 -9.43
CA GLY A 100 -20.98 -20.60 -9.09
C GLY A 100 -21.06 -19.08 -9.01
N ILE A 101 -21.74 -18.43 -9.97
CA ILE A 101 -22.00 -16.97 -9.93
C ILE A 101 -22.84 -16.60 -8.71
N GLY A 102 -23.87 -17.38 -8.39
CA GLY A 102 -24.73 -17.17 -7.24
C GLY A 102 -23.95 -17.18 -5.91
N VAL A 103 -23.14 -18.23 -5.69
CA VAL A 103 -22.24 -18.31 -4.53
C VAL A 103 -21.30 -17.10 -4.49
N ALA A 104 -20.76 -16.70 -5.64
CA ALA A 104 -19.85 -15.58 -5.71
C ALA A 104 -20.49 -14.23 -5.37
N GLY A 105 -21.72 -14.00 -5.85
CA GLY A 105 -22.50 -12.80 -5.56
C GLY A 105 -22.83 -12.68 -4.07
N VAL A 106 -23.26 -13.78 -3.43
CA VAL A 106 -23.54 -13.81 -1.99
C VAL A 106 -22.29 -13.49 -1.18
N ILE A 107 -21.16 -14.14 -1.50
CA ILE A 107 -19.88 -13.91 -0.84
C ILE A 107 -19.43 -12.45 -0.98
N LEU A 108 -19.53 -11.87 -2.18
CA LEU A 108 -19.18 -10.46 -2.40
C LEU A 108 -20.08 -9.53 -1.58
N GLY A 109 -21.39 -9.81 -1.53
CA GLY A 109 -22.36 -9.03 -0.75
C GLY A 109 -22.07 -9.06 0.74
N LEU A 110 -21.85 -10.25 1.32
CA LEU A 110 -21.48 -10.42 2.72
C LEU A 110 -20.18 -9.71 3.04
N TYR A 111 -19.19 -9.80 2.15
CA TYR A 111 -17.91 -9.13 2.31
C TYR A 111 -18.05 -7.60 2.35
N CYS A 112 -18.75 -7.02 1.38
CA CYS A 112 -18.99 -5.58 1.33
C CYS A 112 -19.77 -5.08 2.54
N SER A 113 -20.74 -5.87 3.03
CA SER A 113 -21.50 -5.58 4.26
C SER A 113 -20.58 -5.55 5.50
N ASN A 114 -19.77 -6.60 5.69
CA ASN A 114 -18.82 -6.69 6.80
C ASN A 114 -17.79 -5.55 6.79
N MET A 115 -17.20 -5.27 5.62
CA MET A 115 -16.25 -4.17 5.45
C MET A 115 -16.87 -2.82 5.82
N THR A 116 -18.12 -2.57 5.38
CA THR A 116 -18.85 -1.33 5.68
C THR A 116 -19.20 -1.21 7.16
N SER A 117 -19.54 -2.32 7.81
CA SER A 117 -19.82 -2.38 9.25
C SER A 117 -18.57 -2.05 10.08
N VAL A 118 -17.43 -2.69 9.79
CA VAL A 118 -16.15 -2.41 10.47
C VAL A 118 -15.71 -0.97 10.22
N TYR A 119 -15.81 -0.50 8.98
CA TYR A 119 -15.49 0.89 8.62
C TYR A 119 -16.33 1.89 9.43
N SER A 120 -17.65 1.69 9.46
CA SER A 120 -18.57 2.58 10.17
C SER A 120 -18.31 2.61 11.68
N SER A 121 -17.97 1.46 12.27
CA SER A 121 -17.77 1.32 13.71
C SER A 121 -16.45 1.92 14.21
N LYS A 122 -15.36 1.80 13.44
CA LYS A 122 -14.00 2.10 13.92
C LYS A 122 -13.25 3.17 13.14
N TYR A 123 -13.63 3.40 11.89
CA TYR A 123 -12.86 4.21 10.94
C TYR A 123 -13.56 5.49 10.49
N THR A 124 -14.83 5.69 10.82
CA THR A 124 -15.58 6.92 10.49
C THR A 124 -14.91 8.18 11.04
N ASN A 125 -14.37 8.10 12.26
CA ASN A 125 -13.70 9.22 12.93
C ASN A 125 -12.18 9.19 12.76
N ALA A 126 -11.64 8.23 11.99
CA ALA A 126 -10.22 8.09 11.80
C ALA A 126 -9.66 9.16 10.84
N PRO A 127 -8.44 9.65 11.07
CA PRO A 127 -7.70 10.43 10.09
C PRO A 127 -7.73 9.83 8.68
N ALA A 128 -7.77 10.69 7.67
CA ALA A 128 -7.84 10.26 6.26
C ALA A 128 -6.69 9.32 5.87
N THR A 129 -5.53 9.42 6.52
CA THR A 129 -4.39 8.51 6.35
C THR A 129 -4.74 7.07 6.75
N ILE A 130 -5.32 6.88 7.94
CA ILE A 130 -5.75 5.57 8.45
C ILE A 130 -6.91 5.00 7.64
N SER A 131 -7.94 5.81 7.37
CA SER A 131 -9.08 5.39 6.55
C SER A 131 -8.64 4.96 5.14
N SER A 132 -7.72 5.71 4.52
CA SER A 132 -7.18 5.34 3.21
C SER A 132 -6.30 4.09 3.25
N ALA A 133 -5.60 3.84 4.36
CA ALA A 133 -4.80 2.63 4.57
C ALA A 133 -5.69 1.39 4.71
N PHE A 134 -6.81 1.50 5.43
CA PHE A 134 -7.83 0.45 5.51
C PHE A 134 -8.43 0.12 4.13
N GLN A 135 -8.85 1.14 3.37
CA GLN A 135 -9.40 0.95 2.02
C GLN A 135 -8.39 0.33 1.03
N ARG A 136 -7.10 0.60 1.23
CA ARG A 136 -6.01 0.10 0.39
C ARG A 136 -5.39 -1.19 0.92
N ASP A 137 -5.97 -1.84 1.94
CA ASP A 137 -5.48 -3.10 2.47
C ASP A 137 -5.29 -4.12 1.32
N VAL A 138 -4.10 -4.72 1.28
CA VAL A 138 -3.63 -5.53 0.16
C VAL A 138 -4.44 -6.83 0.05
N VAL A 139 -4.74 -7.44 1.19
CA VAL A 139 -5.49 -8.71 1.28
C VAL A 139 -6.93 -8.48 0.81
N THR A 140 -7.53 -7.40 1.27
CA THR A 140 -8.87 -6.94 0.90
C THR A 140 -8.99 -6.72 -0.60
N ASN A 141 -8.10 -5.91 -1.16
CA ASN A 141 -8.09 -5.62 -2.59
C ASN A 141 -7.82 -6.87 -3.43
N ARG A 142 -6.98 -7.80 -2.94
CA ARG A 142 -6.73 -9.07 -3.63
C ARG A 142 -7.97 -9.96 -3.64
N CYS A 143 -8.68 -10.06 -2.53
CA CYS A 143 -9.91 -10.84 -2.42
C CYS A 143 -11.00 -10.30 -3.34
N ILE A 144 -11.30 -8.99 -3.30
CA ILE A 144 -12.29 -8.36 -4.18
C ILE A 144 -11.92 -8.63 -5.65
N LYS A 145 -10.66 -8.42 -6.04
CA LYS A 145 -10.21 -8.68 -7.41
C LYS A 145 -10.36 -10.14 -7.84
N GLN A 146 -10.16 -11.10 -6.94
CA GLN A 146 -10.35 -12.52 -7.22
C GLN A 146 -11.82 -12.86 -7.39
N ILE A 147 -12.70 -12.36 -6.52
CA ILE A 147 -14.15 -12.58 -6.61
C ILE A 147 -14.71 -11.97 -7.90
N THR A 148 -14.39 -10.71 -8.18
CA THR A 148 -14.80 -10.03 -9.42
C THR A 148 -14.23 -10.74 -10.65
N GLY A 149 -12.96 -11.16 -10.60
CA GLY A 149 -12.32 -11.91 -11.67
C GLY A 149 -13.02 -13.24 -11.95
N TYR A 150 -13.42 -13.97 -10.90
CA TYR A 150 -14.18 -15.21 -11.02
C TYR A 150 -15.56 -14.99 -11.64
N ILE A 151 -16.30 -13.95 -11.23
CA ILE A 151 -17.59 -13.60 -11.83
C ILE A 151 -17.44 -13.28 -13.33
N ILE A 152 -16.44 -12.46 -13.69
CA ILE A 152 -16.16 -12.13 -15.10
C ILE A 152 -15.82 -13.39 -15.90
N PHE A 153 -15.02 -14.30 -15.32
CA PHE A 153 -14.67 -15.57 -15.94
C PHE A 153 -15.91 -16.43 -16.22
N CYS A 154 -16.82 -16.58 -15.26
CA CYS A 154 -18.08 -17.29 -15.46
C CYS A 154 -18.96 -16.65 -16.54
N VAL A 155 -19.04 -15.32 -16.59
CA VAL A 155 -19.79 -14.59 -17.64
C VAL A 155 -19.18 -14.84 -19.03
N ILE A 156 -17.85 -14.88 -19.15
CA ILE A 156 -17.18 -15.20 -20.42
C ILE A 156 -17.49 -16.64 -20.86
N ILE A 157 -17.49 -17.62 -19.93
CA ILE A 157 -17.86 -19.00 -20.26
C ILE A 157 -19.30 -19.08 -20.75
N LEU A 158 -20.26 -18.44 -20.06
CA LEU A 158 -21.65 -18.40 -20.50
C LEU A 158 -21.79 -17.77 -21.89
N PHE A 159 -21.05 -16.70 -22.16
CA PHE A 159 -21.01 -16.08 -23.48
C PHE A 159 -20.41 -17.01 -24.55
N GLY A 160 -19.39 -17.81 -24.20
CA GLY A 160 -18.84 -18.86 -25.06
C GLY A 160 -19.86 -19.94 -25.39
N CYS A 161 -20.65 -20.39 -24.40
CA CYS A 161 -21.73 -21.34 -24.63
C CYS A 161 -22.81 -20.78 -25.58
N LEU A 162 -23.14 -19.48 -25.48
CA LEU A 162 -24.07 -18.83 -26.41
C LEU A 162 -23.56 -18.82 -27.87
N ILE A 163 -22.24 -18.78 -28.08
CA ILE A 163 -21.62 -18.83 -29.41
C ILE A 163 -21.53 -20.27 -29.95
N GLY A 164 -21.88 -21.28 -29.13
CA GLY A 164 -21.79 -22.69 -29.49
C GLY A 164 -20.41 -23.30 -29.26
N ILE A 165 -19.59 -22.71 -28.37
CA ILE A 165 -18.35 -23.33 -27.90
C ILE A 165 -18.71 -24.41 -26.88
N SER A 166 -18.46 -25.66 -27.23
CA SER A 166 -18.62 -26.79 -26.31
C SER A 166 -17.42 -26.90 -25.38
N PHE A 167 -17.69 -26.82 -24.08
CA PHE A 167 -16.70 -27.04 -23.01
C PHE A 167 -16.84 -28.47 -22.48
N SER A 168 -15.72 -29.09 -22.11
CA SER A 168 -15.69 -30.48 -21.67
C SER A 168 -15.40 -30.58 -20.16
N TYR A 169 -15.04 -31.78 -19.71
CA TYR A 169 -14.81 -32.11 -18.31
C TYR A 169 -13.69 -31.28 -17.66
N VAL A 170 -12.67 -30.80 -18.40
CA VAL A 170 -11.57 -30.01 -17.83
C VAL A 170 -12.12 -28.68 -17.32
N SER A 171 -12.96 -28.04 -18.10
CA SER A 171 -13.60 -26.77 -17.72
C SER A 171 -14.48 -26.89 -16.48
N ILE A 172 -15.21 -28.01 -16.33
CA ILE A 172 -16.06 -28.27 -15.15
C ILE A 172 -15.20 -28.49 -13.90
N ILE A 173 -14.15 -29.32 -14.00
CA ILE A 173 -13.23 -29.57 -12.89
C ILE A 173 -12.52 -28.28 -12.48
N ALA A 174 -12.10 -27.46 -13.45
CA ALA A 174 -11.48 -26.17 -13.21
C ALA A 174 -12.45 -25.20 -12.50
N LEU A 175 -13.72 -25.15 -12.92
CA LEU A 175 -14.76 -24.34 -12.27
C LEU A 175 -14.98 -24.77 -10.82
N LEU A 176 -15.09 -26.07 -10.54
CA LEU A 176 -15.23 -26.60 -9.19
C LEU A 176 -14.01 -26.27 -8.31
N PHE A 177 -12.79 -26.38 -8.85
CA PHE A 177 -11.60 -25.99 -8.12
C PHE A 177 -11.58 -24.49 -7.83
N LEU A 178 -11.98 -23.66 -8.80
CA LEU A 178 -12.05 -22.21 -8.64
C LEU A 178 -13.11 -21.79 -7.61
N THR A 179 -14.28 -22.43 -7.57
CA THR A 179 -15.31 -22.18 -6.54
C THR A 179 -14.80 -22.54 -5.14
N ILE A 180 -14.19 -23.70 -4.97
CA ILE A 180 -13.62 -24.12 -3.67
C ILE A 180 -12.54 -23.15 -3.21
N ARG A 181 -11.61 -22.80 -4.10
CA ARG A 181 -10.56 -21.81 -3.82
C ARG A 181 -11.16 -20.46 -3.40
N MET A 182 -12.23 -20.05 -4.04
CA MET A 182 -12.93 -18.79 -3.76
C MET A 182 -13.56 -18.79 -2.36
N ILE A 183 -14.23 -19.89 -1.98
CA ILE A 183 -14.80 -20.07 -0.62
C ILE A 183 -13.70 -20.02 0.45
N ILE A 184 -12.59 -20.73 0.25
CA ILE A 184 -11.45 -20.71 1.19
C ILE A 184 -10.87 -19.30 1.31
N THR A 185 -10.70 -18.60 0.19
CA THR A 185 -10.13 -17.24 0.19
C THR A 185 -11.05 -16.25 0.92
N PHE A 186 -12.37 -16.38 0.74
CA PHE A 186 -13.33 -15.58 1.49
C PHE A 186 -13.24 -15.85 3.00
N SER A 187 -13.16 -17.11 3.43
CA SER A 187 -13.01 -17.47 4.84
C SER A 187 -11.78 -16.83 5.48
N ILE A 188 -10.61 -16.90 4.81
CA ILE A 188 -9.37 -16.28 5.29
C ILE A 188 -9.49 -14.74 5.32
N THR A 189 -10.09 -14.14 4.30
CA THR A 189 -10.26 -12.68 4.21
C THR A 189 -11.26 -12.15 5.24
N GLY A 190 -12.31 -12.92 5.55
CA GLY A 190 -13.24 -12.62 6.63
C GLY A 190 -12.52 -12.49 7.98
N ASN A 191 -11.60 -13.41 8.28
CA ASN A 191 -10.75 -13.31 9.46
C ASN A 191 -9.87 -12.05 9.46
N ARG A 192 -9.33 -11.65 8.30
CA ARG A 192 -8.58 -10.38 8.18
C ARG A 192 -9.45 -9.17 8.50
N MET A 193 -10.72 -9.16 8.09
CA MET A 193 -11.64 -8.06 8.42
C MET A 193 -11.90 -7.95 9.92
N TYR A 194 -12.04 -9.08 10.62
CA TYR A 194 -12.14 -9.09 12.08
C TYR A 194 -10.84 -8.58 12.74
N GLN A 195 -9.68 -8.99 12.24
CA GLN A 195 -8.39 -8.45 12.71
C GLN A 195 -8.29 -6.95 12.50
N LEU A 196 -8.75 -6.43 11.36
CA LEU A 196 -8.78 -5.00 11.06
C LEU A 196 -9.83 -4.22 11.87
N SER A 197 -10.69 -4.88 12.66
CA SER A 197 -11.46 -4.16 13.70
C SER A 197 -10.53 -3.53 14.75
N ASN A 198 -9.35 -4.11 14.93
CA ASN A 198 -8.27 -3.49 15.67
C ASN A 198 -7.42 -2.61 14.76
N THR A 199 -7.46 -1.30 15.00
CA THR A 199 -6.75 -0.29 14.22
C THR A 199 -5.23 -0.51 14.16
N PHE A 200 -4.63 -1.12 15.19
CA PHE A 200 -3.19 -1.41 15.18
C PHE A 200 -2.79 -2.40 14.08
N ASN A 201 -3.66 -3.34 13.71
CA ASN A 201 -3.38 -4.36 12.70
C ASN A 201 -3.33 -3.80 11.26
N ILE A 202 -3.69 -2.53 11.06
CA ILE A 202 -3.41 -1.83 9.80
C ILE A 202 -1.90 -1.72 9.57
N SER A 203 -1.12 -1.59 10.66
CA SER A 203 0.34 -1.46 10.59
C SER A 203 1.02 -2.67 9.96
N ASP A 204 0.42 -3.87 10.04
CA ASP A 204 0.97 -5.12 9.50
C ASP A 204 1.36 -5.02 8.02
N ASN A 205 0.61 -4.24 7.23
CA ASN A 205 0.90 -4.05 5.80
C ASN A 205 2.01 -3.03 5.54
N LEU A 206 2.34 -2.18 6.52
CA LEU A 206 3.33 -1.11 6.37
C LEU A 206 4.74 -1.67 6.59
N TYR A 207 4.92 -2.63 7.50
CA TYR A 207 6.22 -3.22 7.82
C TYR A 207 6.91 -3.88 6.61
N PRO A 208 6.25 -4.72 5.78
CA PRO A 208 6.90 -5.33 4.62
C PRO A 208 7.44 -4.31 3.60
N GLU A 209 6.77 -3.17 3.43
CA GLU A 209 7.27 -2.10 2.57
C GLU A 209 8.53 -1.45 3.15
N ILE A 210 8.57 -1.22 4.47
CA ILE A 210 9.75 -0.70 5.17
C ILE A 210 10.91 -1.70 5.08
N TYR A 211 10.68 -2.99 5.36
CA TYR A 211 11.70 -4.04 5.21
C TYR A 211 12.24 -4.12 3.78
N SER A 212 11.36 -4.01 2.78
CA SER A 212 11.75 -3.99 1.36
C SER A 212 12.65 -2.80 1.04
N ALA A 213 12.33 -1.61 1.56
CA ALA A 213 13.15 -0.41 1.39
C ALA A 213 14.53 -0.57 2.04
N ILE A 214 14.60 -1.06 3.29
CA ILE A 214 15.85 -1.32 4.04
C ILE A 214 16.72 -2.35 3.31
N ARG A 215 16.12 -3.43 2.80
CA ARG A 215 16.84 -4.47 2.06
C ARG A 215 17.38 -3.95 0.73
N LYS A 216 16.64 -3.08 0.04
CA LYS A 216 17.07 -2.51 -1.26
C LYS A 216 18.19 -1.49 -1.10
N ILE A 217 18.14 -0.64 -0.08
CA ILE A 217 19.19 0.35 0.17
C ILE A 217 20.51 -0.30 0.60
N SER A 218 20.45 -1.49 1.20
CA SER A 218 21.63 -2.21 1.70
C SER A 218 22.18 -3.29 0.77
N ALA A 219 21.55 -3.49 -0.39
CA ALA A 219 21.93 -4.53 -1.32
C ALA A 219 23.27 -4.28 -2.03
N ASN A 220 23.90 -3.10 -1.83
CA ASN A 220 25.15 -2.68 -2.50
C ASN A 220 25.12 -2.86 -4.03
N ASN A 221 23.94 -2.65 -4.64
CA ASN A 221 23.73 -2.72 -6.08
C ASN A 221 23.80 -1.32 -6.73
N HIS A 222 23.85 -1.24 -8.05
CA HIS A 222 23.85 0.06 -8.76
C HIS A 222 22.69 0.98 -8.35
N PHE A 223 21.51 0.41 -8.08
CA PHE A 223 20.35 1.17 -7.62
C PHE A 223 20.45 1.67 -6.17
N SER A 224 21.22 1.00 -5.29
CA SER A 224 21.38 1.48 -3.90
C SER A 224 22.36 2.64 -3.82
N ASN A 225 23.27 2.76 -4.78
CA ASN A 225 24.28 3.83 -4.81
C ASN A 225 23.78 5.10 -5.52
N ASP A 226 22.67 5.01 -6.27
CA ASP A 226 22.08 6.17 -6.95
C ASP A 226 21.30 7.08 -5.97
N PRO A 227 21.67 8.37 -5.85
CA PRO A 227 21.01 9.35 -4.99
C PRO A 227 19.47 9.42 -5.12
N ASN A 228 18.94 9.25 -6.32
CA ASN A 228 17.51 9.34 -6.57
C ASN A 228 16.75 8.19 -5.91
N PHE A 229 17.30 6.98 -6.00
CA PHE A 229 16.72 5.79 -5.38
C PHE A 229 16.86 5.82 -3.86
N GLN A 230 18.00 6.28 -3.36
CA GLN A 230 18.21 6.49 -1.92
C GLN A 230 17.14 7.43 -1.33
N ASN A 231 16.91 8.58 -1.97
CA ASN A 231 15.87 9.53 -1.58
C ASN A 231 14.46 8.94 -1.74
N HIS A 232 14.23 8.16 -2.80
CA HIS A 232 12.95 7.47 -3.00
C HIS A 232 12.63 6.49 -1.86
N TYR A 233 13.59 5.65 -1.45
CA TYR A 233 13.42 4.73 -0.33
C TYR A 233 13.24 5.47 1.00
N GLN A 234 13.99 6.55 1.24
CA GLN A 234 13.79 7.40 2.41
C GLN A 234 12.37 7.99 2.47
N LYS A 235 11.85 8.48 1.33
CA LYS A 235 10.48 9.00 1.23
C LYS A 235 9.42 7.95 1.48
N ILE A 236 9.63 6.71 0.99
CA ILE A 236 8.74 5.58 1.29
C ILE A 236 8.67 5.37 2.81
N CYS A 237 9.80 5.19 3.47
CA CYS A 237 9.84 4.96 4.92
C CYS A 237 9.25 6.12 5.72
N THR A 238 9.57 7.36 5.34
CA THR A 238 9.02 8.56 6.00
C THR A 238 7.49 8.62 5.89
N LYS A 239 6.93 8.25 4.74
CA LYS A 239 5.48 8.15 4.55
C LYS A 239 4.89 7.06 5.44
N GLN A 240 5.51 5.89 5.51
CA GLN A 240 5.01 4.79 6.33
C GLN A 240 5.10 5.11 7.83
N PHE A 241 6.18 5.74 8.29
CA PHE A 241 6.34 6.20 9.66
C PHE A 241 5.29 7.24 10.05
N LYS A 242 4.92 8.14 9.14
CA LYS A 242 3.80 9.06 9.38
C LYS A 242 2.48 8.32 9.62
N ILE A 243 2.21 7.26 8.85
CA ILE A 243 0.99 6.45 9.05
C ILE A 243 1.06 5.70 10.39
N LEU A 244 2.22 5.12 10.75
CA LEU A 244 2.42 4.48 12.06
C LEU A 244 2.22 5.47 13.22
N GLN A 245 2.70 6.70 13.07
CA GLN A 245 2.51 7.77 14.05
C GLN A 245 1.03 8.15 14.18
N ASP A 246 0.32 8.31 13.06
CA ASP A 246 -1.12 8.59 13.06
C ASP A 246 -1.90 7.45 13.75
N ILE A 247 -1.52 6.18 13.50
CA ILE A 247 -2.11 5.01 14.17
C ILE A 247 -1.88 5.10 15.69
N ALA A 248 -0.65 5.35 16.13
CA ALA A 248 -0.35 5.48 17.56
C ALA A 248 -1.15 6.61 18.22
N ALA A 249 -1.22 7.77 17.56
CA ALA A 249 -1.95 8.93 18.04
C ALA A 249 -3.48 8.70 18.10
N TYR A 250 -4.06 8.09 17.06
CA TYR A 250 -5.49 7.81 17.01
C TYR A 250 -5.95 6.82 18.10
N ASN A 251 -5.09 5.85 18.45
CA ASN A 251 -5.41 4.84 19.46
C ASN A 251 -5.01 5.26 20.88
N LYS A 252 -4.61 6.53 21.10
CA LYS A 252 -4.22 7.06 22.41
C LYS A 252 -5.34 6.96 23.43
N ASP A 253 -6.59 7.19 23.02
CA ASP A 253 -7.75 7.19 23.91
C ASP A 253 -8.54 5.86 23.90
N ASN A 254 -7.98 4.80 23.28
CA ASN A 254 -8.66 3.52 23.22
C ASN A 254 -8.73 2.82 24.59
N PRO A 255 -9.74 1.97 24.82
CA PRO A 255 -9.86 1.20 26.05
C PRO A 255 -8.67 0.26 26.32
N ILE A 256 -8.42 -0.01 27.61
CA ILE A 256 -7.34 -0.87 28.15
C ILE A 256 -7.33 -2.27 27.53
N ASN A 257 -8.48 -2.80 27.10
CA ASN A 257 -8.58 -4.13 26.47
C ASN A 257 -7.79 -4.26 25.15
N GLN A 258 -7.32 -3.15 24.58
CA GLN A 258 -6.48 -3.12 23.39
C GLN A 258 -4.98 -3.03 23.68
N ASN A 259 -4.56 -2.93 24.95
CA ASN A 259 -3.17 -2.84 25.36
C ASN A 259 -2.30 -4.02 24.88
N PRO A 260 -2.79 -5.28 24.82
CA PRO A 260 -2.02 -6.37 24.23
C PRO A 260 -1.68 -6.16 22.75
N ALA A 261 -2.60 -5.57 21.98
CA ALA A 261 -2.35 -5.26 20.58
C ALA A 261 -1.44 -4.05 20.40
N MET A 262 -1.53 -3.08 21.31
CA MET A 262 -0.58 -1.98 21.40
C MET A 262 0.84 -2.50 21.69
N LEU A 263 0.98 -3.47 22.61
CA LEU A 263 2.27 -4.10 22.90
C LEU A 263 2.83 -4.80 21.65
N SER A 264 2.00 -5.55 20.92
CA SER A 264 2.39 -6.15 19.63
C SER A 264 2.89 -5.10 18.63
N PHE A 265 2.18 -3.98 18.51
CA PHE A 265 2.57 -2.85 17.65
C PHE A 265 3.93 -2.25 18.05
N ILE A 266 4.13 -1.97 19.33
CA ILE A 266 5.39 -1.43 19.85
C ILE A 266 6.54 -2.42 19.60
N ASN A 267 6.30 -3.72 19.82
CA ASN A 267 7.29 -4.77 19.61
C ASN A 267 7.68 -4.90 18.13
N ASN A 268 6.73 -4.74 17.21
CA ASN A 268 7.03 -4.73 15.77
C ASN A 268 7.90 -3.52 15.36
N ASN A 269 7.66 -2.34 15.95
CA ASN A 269 8.52 -1.17 15.74
C ASN A 269 9.93 -1.41 16.28
N LEU A 270 10.06 -2.06 17.44
CA LEU A 270 11.35 -2.43 18.00
C LEU A 270 12.09 -3.49 17.15
N ALA A 271 11.37 -4.48 16.62
CA ALA A 271 11.92 -5.47 15.71
C ALA A 271 12.45 -4.82 14.41
N LEU A 272 11.76 -3.80 13.89
CA LEU A 272 12.26 -3.00 12.76
C LEU A 272 13.62 -2.35 13.08
N ILE A 273 13.78 -1.79 14.29
CA ILE A 273 15.03 -1.17 14.72
C ILE A 273 16.16 -2.21 14.75
N SER A 274 15.90 -3.39 15.34
CA SER A 274 16.86 -4.50 15.38
C SER A 274 17.32 -4.91 13.98
N VAL A 275 16.39 -5.08 13.04
CA VAL A 275 16.73 -5.41 11.64
C VAL A 275 17.50 -4.30 10.96
N TYR A 276 17.16 -3.04 11.24
CA TYR A 276 17.88 -1.89 10.68
C TYR A 276 19.32 -1.84 11.19
N TRP A 277 19.57 -2.10 12.48
CA TRP A 277 20.93 -2.11 13.03
C TRP A 277 21.84 -3.13 12.35
N GLY A 278 21.36 -4.35 12.09
CA GLY A 278 22.15 -5.38 11.37
C GLY A 278 22.49 -5.02 9.91
N VAL A 279 21.89 -3.95 9.38
CA VAL A 279 22.02 -3.54 7.99
C VAL A 279 22.66 -2.14 7.86
N LYS A 280 22.58 -1.32 8.91
CA LYS A 280 23.00 0.08 8.95
C LYS A 280 24.44 0.30 8.52
N GLU A 281 25.35 -0.60 8.92
CA GLU A 281 26.78 -0.53 8.57
C GLU A 281 27.04 -0.59 7.07
N LYS A 282 26.17 -1.24 6.30
CA LYS A 282 26.28 -1.39 4.83
C LYS A 282 25.89 -0.12 4.08
N ILE A 283 25.17 0.79 4.73
CA ILE A 283 24.72 2.03 4.11
C ILE A 283 25.82 3.07 4.26
N HIS A 284 26.32 3.59 3.14
CA HIS A 284 27.37 4.60 3.15
C HIS A 284 26.94 5.86 3.92
N TYR A 285 27.85 6.42 4.74
CA TYR A 285 27.55 7.52 5.67
C TYR A 285 27.02 8.80 5.00
N ASP A 286 27.40 9.06 3.75
CA ASP A 286 26.94 10.22 2.96
C ASP A 286 25.71 9.91 2.07
N SER A 287 25.10 8.75 2.26
CA SER A 287 23.91 8.36 1.50
C SER A 287 22.75 9.36 1.70
N PHE A 288 22.00 9.63 0.62
CA PHE A 288 20.74 10.37 0.67
C PHE A 288 19.62 9.62 1.39
N TRP A 289 19.86 8.38 1.82
CA TRP A 289 19.04 7.68 2.80
C TRP A 289 18.93 8.46 4.12
N TYR A 290 20.02 9.11 4.54
CA TYR A 290 20.04 9.90 5.77
C TYR A 290 19.45 11.29 5.56
N ARG A 291 18.63 11.74 6.50
CA ARG A 291 17.96 13.04 6.41
C ARG A 291 18.99 14.15 6.54
N SER A 292 18.86 15.15 5.69
CA SER A 292 19.73 16.32 5.69
C SER A 292 19.19 17.32 6.71
N GLU A 293 19.94 17.56 7.78
CA GLU A 293 19.62 18.53 8.81
C GLU A 293 20.56 19.72 8.72
N THR A 294 19.98 20.91 8.81
CA THR A 294 20.73 22.16 8.85
C THR A 294 21.21 22.41 10.26
N GLN A 295 22.50 22.21 10.52
CA GLN A 295 23.09 22.60 11.79
C GLN A 295 23.65 24.02 11.67
N TYR A 296 23.21 24.90 12.58
CA TYR A 296 23.78 26.22 12.73
C TYR A 296 25.12 26.12 13.45
N LYS A 297 26.12 26.84 12.94
CA LYS A 297 27.44 26.91 13.56
C LYS A 297 27.29 27.58 14.93
N LYS A 298 27.91 26.99 15.95
CA LYS A 298 27.94 27.61 17.27
C LYS A 298 28.94 28.77 17.24
N TRP A 299 28.63 29.86 17.94
CA TRP A 299 29.48 31.06 17.95
C TRP A 299 30.93 30.78 18.35
N HIS A 300 31.16 29.84 19.27
CA HIS A 300 32.50 29.49 19.75
C HIS A 300 33.32 28.61 18.78
N THR A 301 32.71 28.05 17.72
CA THR A 301 33.43 27.30 16.69
C THR A 301 33.52 28.05 15.37
N ALA A 302 32.94 29.26 15.29
CA ALA A 302 32.99 30.13 14.11
C ALA A 302 34.36 30.79 13.98
N THR A 303 34.79 31.04 12.74
CA THR A 303 36.05 31.74 12.49
C THR A 303 35.90 33.24 12.76
N ASP A 304 36.98 33.93 13.11
CA ASP A 304 36.95 35.38 13.39
C ASP A 304 36.36 36.20 12.24
N THR A 305 36.59 35.75 10.99
CA THR A 305 36.01 36.35 9.79
C THR A 305 34.49 36.18 9.71
N GLU A 306 33.97 35.00 10.05
CA GLU A 306 32.52 34.72 10.05
C GLU A 306 31.82 35.51 11.16
N ILE A 307 32.44 35.56 12.35
CA ILE A 307 31.94 36.31 13.50
C ILE A 307 31.92 37.80 13.16
N SER A 308 33.01 38.34 12.61
CA SER A 308 33.11 39.74 12.22
C SER A 308 32.10 40.09 11.13
N LEU A 309 31.92 39.23 10.13
CA LEU A 309 30.92 39.43 9.08
C LEU A 309 29.50 39.43 9.66
N ALA A 310 29.17 38.47 10.52
CA ALA A 310 27.87 38.37 11.17
C ALA A 310 27.56 39.60 12.04
N LEU A 311 28.54 40.07 12.83
CA LEU A 311 28.40 41.26 13.68
C LEU A 311 28.27 42.55 12.85
N ASN A 312 29.08 42.71 11.79
CA ASN A 312 29.06 43.91 10.96
C ASN A 312 27.84 44.00 10.03
N THR A 313 27.26 42.86 9.65
CA THR A 313 26.09 42.83 8.75
C THR A 313 24.76 42.64 9.50
N GLY A 314 24.79 42.36 10.80
CA GLY A 314 23.59 42.11 11.61
C GLY A 314 22.88 40.81 11.27
N VAL A 315 23.57 39.86 10.61
CA VAL A 315 23.01 38.59 10.15
C VAL A 315 23.51 37.47 11.07
N SER A 316 22.68 36.44 11.29
CA SER A 316 23.12 35.25 12.03
C SER A 316 24.27 34.53 11.30
N LEU A 317 25.12 33.81 12.03
CA LEU A 317 26.13 32.93 11.45
C LEU A 317 25.51 32.04 10.37
N GLN A 318 26.14 32.00 9.19
CA GLN A 318 25.65 31.21 8.06
C GLN A 318 25.66 29.71 8.41
N ALA A 319 24.60 28.99 8.03
CA ALA A 319 24.52 27.55 8.22
C ALA A 319 25.58 26.86 7.34
N MET A 320 26.58 26.23 7.96
CA MET A 320 27.81 25.87 7.26
C MET A 320 27.89 24.40 6.85
N SER A 321 26.99 23.53 7.31
CA SER A 321 27.04 22.12 6.94
C SER A 321 25.68 21.45 7.02
N VAL A 322 25.24 20.88 5.90
CA VAL A 322 24.15 19.90 5.88
C VAL A 322 24.70 18.61 6.47
N ILE A 323 24.39 18.32 7.72
CA ILE A 323 24.78 17.07 8.34
C ILE A 323 23.68 16.04 8.10
N LYS A 324 24.09 14.83 7.74
CA LYS A 324 23.21 13.69 7.58
C LYS A 324 22.85 13.14 8.97
N ASN A 325 21.59 13.25 9.40
CA ASN A 325 21.10 12.60 10.61
C ASN A 325 21.11 11.07 10.39
N ARG A 326 22.07 10.40 11.01
CA ARG A 326 22.27 8.94 10.90
C ARG A 326 21.33 8.12 11.79
N TRP A 327 20.62 8.78 12.69
CA TRP A 327 19.76 8.18 13.71
C TRP A 327 18.28 8.44 13.44
N TRP A 328 17.94 9.05 12.29
CA TRP A 328 16.58 9.47 11.97
C TRP A 328 15.58 8.32 12.01
N PHE A 329 16.00 7.10 11.65
CA PHE A 329 15.16 5.92 11.58
C PHE A 329 14.75 5.44 12.99
N GLU A 330 15.74 5.33 13.88
CA GLU A 330 15.55 4.96 15.27
C GLU A 330 14.75 6.02 16.02
N GLN A 331 15.10 7.30 15.83
CA GLN A 331 14.41 8.42 16.47
C GLN A 331 12.93 8.47 16.11
N ASP A 332 12.57 8.31 14.83
CA ASP A 332 11.17 8.34 14.40
C ASP A 332 10.36 7.18 15.00
N LEU A 333 10.90 5.96 14.99
CA LEU A 333 10.21 4.79 15.55
C LEU A 333 10.09 4.85 17.07
N LEU A 334 11.15 5.27 17.78
CA LEU A 334 11.10 5.45 19.23
C LEU A 334 10.11 6.55 19.63
N ARG A 335 10.04 7.65 18.86
CA ARG A 335 9.04 8.69 19.08
C ARG A 335 7.61 8.15 18.94
N ILE A 336 7.36 7.26 17.98
CA ILE A 336 6.06 6.60 17.81
C ILE A 336 5.76 5.71 19.03
N ASN A 337 6.74 4.91 19.48
CA ASN A 337 6.58 4.06 20.65
C ASN A 337 6.31 4.87 21.93
N ASN A 338 6.95 6.03 22.10
CA ASN A 338 6.72 6.89 23.25
C ASN A 338 5.27 7.33 23.39
N ILE A 339 4.55 7.58 22.29
CA ILE A 339 3.12 7.92 22.33
C ILE A 339 2.33 6.78 23.00
N CYS A 340 2.65 5.53 22.68
CA CYS A 340 2.00 4.38 23.27
C CYS A 340 2.44 4.15 24.72
N VAL A 341 3.72 4.31 25.03
CA VAL A 341 4.25 4.17 26.40
C VAL A 341 3.67 5.22 27.33
N GLU A 342 3.57 6.49 26.91
CA GLU A 342 2.92 7.56 27.68
C GLU A 342 1.50 7.18 28.09
N LYS A 343 0.76 6.52 27.18
CA LYS A 343 -0.58 6.01 27.48
C LYS A 343 -0.54 4.87 28.51
N LEU A 344 0.33 3.88 28.32
CA LEU A 344 0.47 2.76 29.27
C LEU A 344 0.84 3.24 30.69
N CYS A 345 1.69 4.27 30.77
CA CYS A 345 2.03 4.94 32.02
C CYS A 345 0.82 5.63 32.65
N ALA A 346 0.01 6.34 31.85
CA ALA A 346 -1.19 7.03 32.33
C ALA A 346 -2.28 6.06 32.84
N GLU A 347 -2.39 4.88 32.22
CA GLU A 347 -3.34 3.82 32.60
C GLU A 347 -2.83 2.89 33.72
N ASN A 348 -1.57 3.04 34.14
CA ASN A 348 -0.90 2.22 35.16
C ASN A 348 -0.89 0.71 34.85
N ASP A 349 -0.78 0.33 33.57
CA ASP A 349 -0.68 -1.06 33.14
C ASP A 349 0.76 -1.58 33.29
N LEU A 350 1.13 -1.91 34.52
CA LEU A 350 2.49 -2.30 34.89
C LEU A 350 2.97 -3.58 34.17
N ASN A 351 2.06 -4.49 33.83
CA ASN A 351 2.41 -5.77 33.21
C ASN A 351 2.87 -5.59 31.75
N THR A 352 2.14 -4.80 30.97
CA THR A 352 2.55 -4.50 29.58
C THR A 352 3.78 -3.60 29.55
N LEU A 353 3.90 -2.66 30.49
CA LEU A 353 5.08 -1.81 30.62
C LEU A 353 6.34 -2.61 30.99
N TYR A 354 6.24 -3.54 31.94
CA TYR A 354 7.34 -4.44 32.29
C TYR A 354 7.77 -5.31 31.08
N SER A 355 6.78 -5.83 30.33
CA SER A 355 7.04 -6.62 29.13
C SER A 355 7.78 -5.80 28.06
N TYR A 356 7.38 -4.55 27.85
CA TYR A 356 8.06 -3.62 26.95
C TYR A 356 9.51 -3.36 27.39
N LEU A 357 9.73 -3.05 28.66
CA LEU A 357 11.07 -2.76 29.20
C LEU A 357 12.01 -3.97 29.07
N ASN A 358 11.50 -5.19 29.29
CA ASN A 358 12.28 -6.40 29.12
C ASN A 358 12.77 -6.58 27.66
N ILE A 359 11.91 -6.27 26.69
CA ILE A 359 12.27 -6.32 25.26
C ILE A 359 13.30 -5.23 24.92
N VAL A 360 13.14 -4.02 25.44
CA VAL A 360 14.14 -2.95 25.28
C VAL A 360 15.49 -3.35 25.88
N ALA A 361 15.50 -4.02 27.03
CA ALA A 361 16.72 -4.54 27.65
C ALA A 361 17.39 -5.65 26.82
N GLN A 362 16.61 -6.49 26.13
CA GLN A 362 17.16 -7.47 25.18
C GLN A 362 17.70 -6.82 23.90
N LEU A 363 17.12 -5.69 23.47
CA LEU A 363 17.60 -4.96 22.31
C LEU A 363 18.85 -4.14 22.60
N SER A 364 19.02 -3.64 23.83
CA SER A 364 20.21 -2.89 24.19
C SER A 364 21.48 -3.73 24.12
N SER A 365 21.42 -5.04 24.41
CA SER A 365 22.56 -5.93 24.19
C SER A 365 22.90 -6.08 22.70
N GLN A 366 21.89 -6.22 21.83
CA GLN A 366 22.10 -6.24 20.38
C GLN A 366 22.65 -4.91 19.84
N ALA A 367 22.24 -3.78 20.42
CA ALA A 367 22.76 -2.47 20.06
C ALA A 367 24.26 -2.33 20.33
N MET A 368 24.75 -2.96 21.41
CA MET A 368 26.18 -2.98 21.74
C MET A 368 26.99 -3.77 20.72
N GLU A 369 26.44 -4.87 20.20
CA GLU A 369 27.11 -5.74 19.22
C GLU A 369 27.09 -5.17 17.78
N SER A 370 26.00 -4.50 17.40
CA SER A 370 25.79 -3.90 16.07
C SER A 370 26.27 -2.44 15.97
N GLY A 371 26.79 -1.89 17.07
CA GLY A 371 27.12 -0.48 17.25
C GLY A 371 28.56 -0.09 16.89
N CYS A 372 29.26 -0.81 16.01
CA CYS A 372 30.58 -0.36 15.58
C CYS A 372 30.51 0.67 14.44
N LEU A 373 30.09 1.89 14.80
CA LEU A 373 30.35 3.12 14.03
C LEU A 373 31.84 3.31 13.68
N LEU A 374 32.73 2.63 14.41
CA LEU A 374 34.17 2.55 14.16
C LEU A 374 34.53 1.93 12.80
N PHE A 375 33.61 1.25 12.09
CA PHE A 375 33.92 0.69 10.78
C PHE A 375 34.32 1.76 9.75
N TRP A 376 33.75 2.97 9.81
CA TRP A 376 34.05 4.04 8.85
C TRP A 376 35.10 5.05 9.34
N ASP A 377 35.32 5.15 10.66
CA ASP A 377 36.38 5.99 11.21
C ASP A 377 37.77 5.33 11.08
N ASN A 378 37.84 4.00 10.91
CA ASN A 378 39.09 3.25 10.72
C ASN A 378 39.53 3.09 9.24
N VAL A 379 38.87 3.76 8.29
CA VAL A 379 39.22 3.72 6.84
C VAL A 379 39.82 5.05 6.36
N GLN A 380 40.14 5.98 7.28
CA GLN A 380 41.06 7.10 7.02
C GLN A 380 42.47 6.70 7.45
#